data_AF-A0A0D2FXN9-F1
#
_entry.id   AF-A0A0D2FXN9-F1
#
_cell.length_a   1.000
_cell.length_b   1.000
_cell.length_c   1.000
_cell.angle_alpha   90.00
_cell.angle_beta   90.00
_cell.angle_gamma   90.00
#
_symmetry.space_group_name_H-M   'P 1'
#
loop_
_entity.id
_entity.type
_entity.pdbx_description
1 polymer ?
#
loop_
_entity_poly.entity_id
_entity_poly.type
_entity_poly.pdbx_seq_one_letter_code
_entity_poly.pdbx_strand_id
1 'polypeptide(L)'
;MVWDHINPDIQTPEPLPVKPVYPVLAEKPTAEQASIWNTQKSDYDARMEIYQRVMLAIRAVGNAVTASINADYQVFLKEEGSVTLHDRLVALKKHIARDNRAREMRVTAQYESLKKITKRMSVDGWVIRFTRVATEAKRLQLPCVDKDRALVDFIDCVSTWEPTWSISKMDQVLDAEEGKAPSLGDLIKSFQTRRRYHSAKKTLGTALGAKKPCHLKCVCREYHWWSECPYLNE
;
A
#
# COMPACT_ATOMS: atom_id res chain seq x y z
N MET A 1 -24.90 15.33 -5.36
CA MET A 1 -23.68 15.49 -4.52
C MET A 1 -22.54 16.01 -5.40
N VAL A 2 -21.50 16.66 -4.84
CA VAL A 2 -20.41 17.23 -5.67
C VAL A 2 -19.71 16.17 -6.53
N TRP A 3 -19.64 14.93 -6.03
CA TRP A 3 -19.06 13.77 -6.73
C TRP A 3 -19.71 13.49 -8.09
N ASP A 4 -21.02 13.74 -8.23
CA ASP A 4 -21.79 13.45 -9.44
C ASP A 4 -21.36 14.31 -10.65
N HIS A 5 -20.72 15.45 -10.38
CA HIS A 5 -20.18 16.37 -11.40
C HIS A 5 -18.72 16.09 -11.77
N ILE A 6 -17.98 15.32 -10.96
CA ILE A 6 -16.51 15.19 -11.08
C ILE A 6 -16.04 13.75 -11.26
N ASN A 7 -16.93 12.76 -11.18
CA ASN A 7 -16.56 11.35 -11.21
C ASN A 7 -15.98 10.92 -12.57
N PRO A 8 -14.67 10.55 -12.65
CA PRO A 8 -14.01 10.18 -13.91
C PRO A 8 -14.38 8.76 -14.41
N ASP A 9 -15.21 8.02 -13.68
CA ASP A 9 -15.73 6.72 -14.11
C ASP A 9 -17.00 6.84 -14.96
N ILE A 10 -17.66 8.01 -14.92
CA ILE A 10 -18.88 8.29 -15.69
C ILE A 10 -18.51 9.05 -16.95
N GLN A 11 -19.05 8.59 -18.09
CA GLN A 11 -18.75 9.14 -19.41
C GLN A 11 -19.37 10.53 -19.62
N THR A 12 -20.54 10.76 -19.01
CA THR A 12 -21.26 12.03 -19.04
C THR A 12 -21.63 12.42 -17.60
N PRO A 13 -20.82 13.26 -16.92
CA PRO A 13 -21.13 13.69 -15.56
C PRO A 13 -22.36 14.61 -15.55
N GLU A 14 -22.98 14.77 -14.38
CA GLU A 14 -24.06 15.75 -14.23
C GLU A 14 -23.55 17.16 -14.55
N PRO A 15 -24.34 17.98 -15.28
CA PRO A 15 -23.92 19.33 -15.64
C PRO A 15 -23.67 20.17 -14.38
N LEU A 16 -22.63 21.01 -14.44
CA LEU A 16 -22.34 21.94 -13.36
C LEU A 16 -23.51 22.91 -13.15
N PRO A 17 -23.77 23.33 -11.90
CA PRO A 17 -24.80 24.32 -11.64
C PRO A 17 -24.47 25.60 -12.41
N VAL A 18 -25.46 26.14 -13.12
CA VAL A 18 -25.32 27.40 -13.87
C VAL A 18 -25.39 28.56 -12.89
N LYS A 19 -24.55 29.58 -13.08
CA LYS A 19 -24.59 30.81 -12.30
C LYS A 19 -25.99 31.45 -12.45
N PRO A 20 -26.76 31.63 -11.36
CA PRO A 20 -28.08 32.23 -11.45
C PRO A 20 -27.99 33.71 -11.84
N VAL A 21 -29.01 34.20 -12.54
CA VAL A 21 -29.11 35.60 -12.99
C VAL A 21 -29.96 36.38 -11.99
N TYR A 22 -29.49 37.56 -11.61
CA TYR A 22 -30.18 38.41 -10.64
C TYR A 22 -31.53 38.90 -11.21
N PRO A 23 -32.65 38.78 -10.46
CA PRO A 23 -33.95 39.20 -10.94
C PRO A 23 -34.05 40.74 -11.01
N VAL A 24 -34.52 41.26 -12.13
CA VAL A 24 -34.68 42.71 -12.36
C VAL A 24 -35.98 43.18 -11.71
N LEU A 25 -35.91 44.25 -10.92
CA LEU A 25 -37.09 44.93 -10.38
C LEU A 25 -37.46 46.10 -11.30
N ALA A 26 -38.74 46.26 -11.62
CA ALA A 26 -39.23 47.41 -12.36
C ALA A 26 -39.08 48.71 -11.54
N GLU A 27 -38.86 49.86 -12.18
CA GLU A 27 -38.63 51.15 -11.50
C GLU A 27 -39.81 51.64 -10.64
N LYS A 28 -41.04 51.19 -10.95
CA LYS A 28 -42.26 51.47 -10.17
C LYS A 28 -43.09 50.19 -10.05
N PRO A 29 -42.72 49.27 -9.16
CA PRO A 29 -43.36 47.97 -9.08
C PRO A 29 -44.72 48.08 -8.41
N THR A 30 -45.73 47.43 -8.98
CA THR A 30 -47.00 47.17 -8.30
C THR A 30 -46.76 46.25 -7.10
N ALA A 31 -47.64 46.25 -6.09
CA ALA A 31 -47.52 45.38 -4.91
C ALA A 31 -47.37 43.88 -5.29
N GLU A 32 -48.06 43.43 -6.33
CA GLU A 32 -47.93 42.07 -6.88
C GLU A 32 -46.56 41.82 -7.52
N GLN A 33 -46.03 42.80 -8.27
CA GLN A 33 -44.71 42.70 -8.90
C GLN A 33 -43.58 42.68 -7.86
N ALA A 34 -43.73 43.44 -6.77
CA ALA A 34 -42.80 43.40 -5.64
C ALA A 34 -42.84 42.04 -4.93
N SER A 35 -44.03 41.44 -4.77
CA SER A 35 -44.19 40.10 -4.21
C SER A 35 -43.52 39.03 -5.09
N ILE A 36 -43.77 39.05 -6.40
CA ILE A 36 -43.13 38.14 -7.36
C ILE A 36 -41.61 38.30 -7.35
N TRP A 37 -41.10 39.54 -7.32
CA TRP A 37 -39.67 39.79 -7.26
C TRP A 37 -39.03 39.28 -5.96
N ASN A 38 -39.70 39.41 -4.82
CA ASN A 38 -39.22 38.84 -3.56
C ASN A 38 -39.08 37.30 -3.63
N THR A 39 -40.06 36.62 -4.25
CA THR A 39 -39.98 35.17 -4.50
C THR A 39 -38.82 34.83 -5.44
N GLN A 40 -38.69 35.55 -6.56
CA GLN A 40 -37.59 35.35 -7.51
C GLN A 40 -36.22 35.62 -6.89
N LYS A 41 -36.12 36.62 -6.01
CA LYS A 41 -34.90 36.94 -5.27
C LYS A 41 -34.56 35.83 -4.28
N SER A 42 -35.54 35.31 -3.54
CA SER A 42 -35.35 34.15 -2.66
C SER A 42 -34.86 32.92 -3.44
N ASP A 43 -35.45 32.65 -4.61
CA ASP A 43 -35.00 31.57 -5.49
C ASP A 43 -33.59 31.79 -6.03
N TYR A 44 -33.25 33.04 -6.39
CA TYR A 44 -31.90 33.43 -6.81
C TYR A 44 -30.88 33.20 -5.69
N ASP A 45 -31.17 33.67 -4.47
CA ASP A 45 -30.28 33.54 -3.32
C ASP A 45 -30.02 32.06 -3.01
N ALA A 46 -31.06 31.23 -3.01
CA ALA A 46 -30.95 29.78 -2.79
C ALA A 46 -30.12 29.09 -3.91
N ARG A 47 -30.36 29.43 -5.18
CA ARG A 47 -29.58 28.88 -6.31
C ARG A 47 -28.12 29.35 -6.26
N MET A 48 -27.88 30.58 -5.83
CA MET A 48 -26.54 31.16 -5.75
C MET A 48 -25.73 30.51 -4.63
N GLU A 49 -26.36 30.22 -3.49
CA GLU A 49 -25.74 29.47 -2.41
C GLU A 49 -25.32 28.06 -2.86
N ILE A 50 -26.21 27.34 -3.56
CA ILE A 50 -25.90 26.01 -4.12
C ILE A 50 -24.73 26.11 -5.12
N TYR A 51 -24.78 27.08 -6.04
CA TYR A 51 -23.72 27.31 -7.02
C TYR A 51 -22.37 27.57 -6.34
N GLN A 52 -22.32 28.50 -5.37
CA GLN A 52 -21.10 28.83 -4.64
C GLN A 52 -20.56 27.61 -3.89
N ARG A 53 -21.41 26.86 -3.18
CA ARG A 53 -21.01 25.68 -2.42
C ARG A 53 -20.39 24.61 -3.32
N VAL A 54 -21.03 24.31 -4.46
CA VAL A 54 -20.52 23.29 -5.41
C VAL A 54 -19.22 23.75 -6.05
N MET A 55 -19.13 25.01 -6.50
CA MET A 55 -17.92 25.53 -7.14
C MET A 55 -16.73 25.63 -6.17
N LEU A 56 -16.97 25.99 -4.91
CA LEU A 56 -15.93 25.98 -3.86
C LEU A 56 -15.42 24.56 -3.61
N ALA A 57 -16.33 23.58 -3.50
CA ALA A 57 -15.96 22.18 -3.32
C ALA A 57 -15.14 21.65 -4.50
N ILE A 58 -15.54 21.95 -5.75
CA ILE A 58 -14.80 21.57 -6.96
C ILE A 58 -13.39 22.18 -6.94
N ARG A 59 -13.26 23.46 -6.59
CA ARG A 59 -11.95 24.11 -6.47
C ARG A 59 -11.09 23.44 -5.40
N ALA A 60 -11.66 23.12 -4.24
CA ALA A 60 -10.96 22.45 -3.16
C ALA A 60 -10.44 21.07 -3.59
N VAL A 61 -11.27 20.26 -4.26
CA VAL A 61 -10.86 18.97 -4.81
C VAL A 61 -9.77 19.14 -5.87
N GLY A 62 -9.94 20.09 -6.80
CA GLY A 62 -8.94 20.36 -7.83
C GLY A 62 -7.56 20.74 -7.25
N ASN A 63 -7.54 21.53 -6.18
CA ASN A 63 -6.30 21.88 -5.47
C ASN A 63 -5.68 20.66 -4.78
N ALA A 64 -6.49 19.83 -4.11
CA ALA A 64 -6.01 18.60 -3.46
C ALA A 64 -5.44 17.60 -4.46
N VAL A 65 -6.08 17.45 -5.63
CA VAL A 65 -5.58 16.62 -6.72
C VAL A 65 -4.24 17.16 -7.22
N THR A 66 -4.14 18.46 -7.50
CA THR A 66 -2.90 19.08 -7.98
C THR A 66 -1.75 18.92 -6.98
N ALA A 67 -2.04 19.04 -5.67
CA ALA A 67 -1.04 18.90 -4.61
C ALA A 67 -0.59 17.45 -4.37
N SER A 68 -1.41 16.45 -4.73
CA SER A 68 -1.14 15.03 -4.48
C SER A 68 -0.46 14.32 -5.65
N ILE A 69 -0.45 14.91 -6.85
CA ILE A 69 0.20 14.32 -8.03
C ILE A 69 1.65 14.78 -8.17
N ASN A 70 2.50 13.90 -8.71
CA ASN A 70 3.88 14.23 -9.07
C ASN A 70 3.90 15.32 -10.17
N ALA A 71 4.85 16.24 -10.07
CA ALA A 71 5.05 17.39 -10.96
C ALA A 71 5.04 17.01 -12.45
N ASP A 72 5.59 15.84 -12.80
CA ASP A 72 5.63 15.34 -14.19
C ASP A 72 4.22 15.14 -14.79
N TYR A 73 3.23 14.79 -13.96
CA TYR A 73 1.85 14.60 -14.41
C TYR A 73 1.01 15.88 -14.40
N GLN A 74 1.52 16.98 -13.83
CA GLN A 74 0.78 18.26 -13.79
C GLN A 74 0.60 18.86 -15.19
N VAL A 75 1.45 18.50 -16.15
CA VAL A 75 1.32 18.92 -17.56
C VAL A 75 -0.03 18.48 -18.15
N PHE A 76 -0.49 17.28 -17.80
CA PHE A 76 -1.78 16.73 -18.28
C PHE A 76 -3.01 17.44 -17.68
N LEU A 77 -2.85 18.15 -16.54
CA LEU A 77 -3.94 18.97 -15.98
C LEU A 77 -4.14 20.30 -16.72
N LYS A 78 -3.19 20.69 -17.57
CA LYS A 78 -3.19 21.95 -18.33
C LYS A 78 -3.37 21.73 -19.83
N GLU A 79 -3.69 20.50 -20.25
CA GLU A 79 -3.85 20.15 -21.66
C GLU A 79 -5.02 20.92 -22.28
N GLU A 80 -4.79 21.51 -23.46
CA GLU A 80 -5.77 22.31 -24.19
C GLU A 80 -7.00 21.46 -24.53
N GLY A 81 -8.12 21.75 -23.84
CA GLY A 81 -9.38 20.99 -23.95
C GLY A 81 -9.94 20.52 -22.61
N SER A 82 -9.14 20.52 -21.53
CA SER A 82 -9.57 20.13 -20.19
C SER A 82 -10.25 21.29 -19.42
N VAL A 83 -11.49 21.59 -19.82
CA VAL A 83 -12.26 22.73 -19.30
C VAL A 83 -12.76 22.47 -17.88
N THR A 84 -13.17 21.23 -17.58
CA THR A 84 -13.73 20.86 -16.28
C THR A 84 -12.76 20.04 -15.44
N LEU A 85 -13.00 19.97 -14.13
CA LEU A 85 -12.23 19.08 -13.24
C LEU A 85 -12.42 17.61 -13.62
N HIS A 86 -13.60 17.23 -14.12
CA HIS A 86 -13.86 15.89 -14.65
C HIS A 86 -12.91 15.55 -15.81
N ASP A 87 -12.82 16.42 -16.82
CA ASP A 87 -11.94 16.21 -17.98
C ASP A 87 -10.48 16.01 -17.55
N ARG A 88 -10.03 16.81 -16.59
CA ARG A 88 -8.68 16.71 -16.02
C ARG A 88 -8.46 15.38 -15.31
N LEU A 89 -9.44 14.90 -14.55
CA LEU A 89 -9.38 13.60 -13.87
C LEU A 89 -9.43 12.43 -14.87
N VAL A 90 -10.20 12.54 -15.95
CA VAL A 90 -10.24 11.55 -17.03
C VAL A 90 -8.90 11.48 -17.77
N ALA A 91 -8.31 12.64 -18.10
CA ALA A 91 -6.99 12.71 -18.72
C ALA A 91 -5.92 12.11 -17.80
N LEU A 92 -5.90 12.51 -16.52
CA LEU A 92 -4.99 11.95 -15.53
C LEU A 92 -5.16 10.43 -15.41
N LYS A 93 -6.41 9.94 -15.35
CA LYS A 93 -6.72 8.51 -15.33
C LYS A 93 -6.19 7.82 -16.58
N LYS A 94 -6.35 8.39 -17.78
CA LYS A 94 -5.83 7.80 -19.03
C LYS A 94 -4.31 7.67 -19.02
N HIS A 95 -3.59 8.69 -18.57
CA HIS A 95 -2.13 8.71 -18.57
C HIS A 95 -1.52 7.88 -17.43
N ILE A 96 -2.14 7.85 -16.25
CA ILE A 96 -1.73 7.00 -15.14
C ILE A 96 -2.15 5.54 -15.38
N ALA A 97 -3.35 5.26 -15.90
CA ALA A 97 -3.83 3.90 -16.16
C ALA A 97 -3.11 3.22 -17.33
N ARG A 98 -2.57 3.99 -18.29
CA ARG A 98 -1.68 3.45 -19.34
C ARG A 98 -0.36 2.90 -18.75
N ASP A 99 -0.03 3.24 -17.51
CA ASP A 99 1.06 2.62 -16.75
C ASP A 99 0.69 1.24 -16.19
N ASN A 100 -0.47 0.63 -16.50
CA ASN A 100 -0.72 -0.77 -16.11
C ASN A 100 0.36 -1.70 -16.66
N ARG A 101 0.75 -1.57 -17.93
CA ARG A 101 1.80 -2.42 -18.51
C ARG A 101 3.19 -2.15 -17.93
N ALA A 102 3.53 -0.89 -17.66
CA ALA A 102 4.81 -0.59 -17.03
C ALA A 102 4.80 -0.90 -15.52
N ARG A 103 3.65 -0.85 -14.83
CA ARG A 103 3.44 -1.42 -13.49
C ARG A 103 3.59 -2.93 -13.49
N GLU A 104 2.98 -3.64 -14.43
CA GLU A 104 3.15 -5.09 -14.64
C GLU A 104 4.63 -5.40 -14.84
N MET A 105 5.33 -4.72 -15.76
CA MET A 105 6.77 -4.89 -15.98
C MET A 105 7.60 -4.62 -14.72
N ARG A 106 7.29 -3.55 -13.96
CA ARG A 106 7.97 -3.23 -12.69
C ARG A 106 7.76 -4.34 -11.66
N VAL A 107 6.53 -4.81 -11.49
CA VAL A 107 6.19 -5.87 -10.54
C VAL A 107 6.83 -7.19 -10.95
N THR A 108 6.81 -7.54 -12.23
CA THR A 108 7.52 -8.72 -12.77
C THR A 108 9.02 -8.61 -12.51
N ALA A 109 9.66 -7.47 -12.82
CA ALA A 109 11.09 -7.27 -12.57
C ALA A 109 11.45 -7.36 -11.08
N GLN A 110 10.62 -6.79 -10.21
CA GLN A 110 10.78 -6.92 -8.75
C GLN A 110 10.63 -8.38 -8.31
N TYR A 111 9.65 -9.10 -8.84
CA TYR A 111 9.42 -10.50 -8.53
C TYR A 111 10.60 -11.38 -8.96
N GLU A 112 11.12 -11.20 -10.17
CA GLU A 112 12.32 -11.92 -10.63
C GLU A 112 13.57 -11.56 -9.81
N SER A 113 13.69 -10.30 -9.36
CA SER A 113 14.79 -9.91 -8.45
C SER A 113 14.72 -10.62 -7.09
N LEU A 114 13.51 -10.93 -6.61
CA LEU A 114 13.31 -11.59 -5.32
C LEU A 114 13.76 -13.05 -5.33
N LYS A 115 13.80 -13.70 -6.50
CA LYS A 115 14.31 -15.06 -6.68
C LYS A 115 15.83 -15.13 -6.59
N LYS A 116 16.53 -14.01 -6.81
CA LYS A 116 18.00 -13.92 -6.74
C LYS A 116 18.47 -13.71 -5.31
N ILE A 117 18.39 -14.76 -4.50
CA ILE A 117 18.69 -14.70 -3.06
C ILE A 117 20.17 -14.92 -2.79
N THR A 118 20.68 -14.17 -1.80
CA THR A 118 22.00 -14.40 -1.24
C THR A 118 21.91 -14.66 0.26
N LYS A 119 22.79 -15.49 0.80
CA LYS A 119 22.79 -15.89 2.22
C LYS A 119 22.91 -14.70 3.20
N ARG A 120 23.45 -13.56 2.76
CA ARG A 120 23.63 -12.35 3.59
C ARG A 120 22.37 -11.49 3.72
N MET A 121 21.33 -11.74 2.94
CA MET A 121 20.10 -10.95 2.99
C MET A 121 19.34 -11.20 4.29
N SER A 122 18.63 -10.16 4.77
CA SER A 122 17.75 -10.31 5.92
C SER A 122 16.53 -11.14 5.52
N VAL A 123 16.40 -12.32 6.12
CA VAL A 123 15.31 -13.25 5.83
C VAL A 123 13.95 -12.60 6.14
N ASP A 124 13.79 -11.90 7.27
CA ASP A 124 12.52 -11.25 7.63
C ASP A 124 12.15 -10.12 6.67
N GLY A 125 13.12 -9.30 6.29
CA GLY A 125 12.93 -8.22 5.32
C GLY A 125 12.59 -8.76 3.93
N TRP A 126 13.22 -9.87 3.54
CA TRP A 126 12.91 -10.56 2.30
C TRP A 126 11.51 -11.16 2.31
N VAL A 127 11.10 -11.85 3.37
CA VAL A 127 9.74 -12.43 3.49
C VAL A 127 8.67 -11.34 3.37
N ILE A 128 8.81 -10.22 4.07
CA ILE A 128 7.85 -9.10 3.97
C ILE A 128 7.77 -8.57 2.54
N ARG A 129 8.93 -8.39 1.89
CA ARG A 129 9.00 -7.89 0.52
C ARG A 129 8.39 -8.88 -0.48
N PHE A 130 8.66 -10.17 -0.31
CA PHE A 130 8.11 -11.24 -1.13
C PHE A 130 6.58 -11.27 -1.03
N THR A 131 6.04 -11.29 0.20
CA THR A 131 4.57 -11.27 0.42
C THR A 131 3.94 -10.07 -0.28
N ARG A 132 4.51 -8.87 -0.10
CA ARG A 132 3.99 -7.65 -0.71
C ARG A 132 3.96 -7.73 -2.24
N VAL A 133 5.07 -8.12 -2.86
CA VAL A 133 5.18 -8.20 -4.33
C VAL A 133 4.32 -9.33 -4.89
N ALA A 134 4.25 -10.48 -4.21
CA ALA A 134 3.40 -11.60 -4.61
C ALA A 134 1.90 -11.25 -4.53
N THR A 135 1.46 -10.56 -3.47
CA THR A 135 0.07 -10.08 -3.36
C THR A 135 -0.27 -9.08 -4.46
N GLU A 136 0.65 -8.16 -4.76
CA GLU A 136 0.48 -7.18 -5.83
C GLU A 136 0.44 -7.84 -7.22
N ALA A 137 1.33 -8.81 -7.47
CA ALA A 137 1.34 -9.59 -8.71
C ALA A 137 0.06 -10.42 -8.89
N LYS A 138 -0.47 -11.01 -7.81
CA LYS A 138 -1.75 -11.72 -7.82
C LYS A 138 -2.92 -10.78 -8.14
N ARG A 139 -2.91 -9.56 -7.58
CA ARG A 139 -3.92 -8.53 -7.87
C ARG A 139 -3.90 -8.09 -9.34
N LEU A 140 -2.72 -8.04 -9.96
CA LEU A 140 -2.53 -7.74 -11.37
C LEU A 140 -2.71 -8.97 -12.29
N GLN A 141 -3.04 -10.14 -11.74
CA GLN A 141 -3.19 -11.40 -12.48
C GLN A 141 -1.96 -11.74 -13.35
N LEU A 142 -0.76 -11.47 -12.81
CA LEU A 142 0.48 -11.70 -13.55
C LEU A 142 0.79 -13.20 -13.68
N PRO A 143 1.27 -13.67 -14.85
CA PRO A 143 1.63 -15.08 -15.08
C PRO A 143 2.73 -15.61 -14.16
N CYS A 144 3.55 -14.74 -13.55
CA CYS A 144 4.63 -15.14 -12.65
C CYS A 144 4.13 -15.69 -11.30
N VAL A 145 2.91 -15.35 -10.89
CA VAL A 145 2.31 -15.75 -9.60
C VAL A 145 1.05 -16.60 -9.80
N ASP A 146 0.77 -17.00 -11.04
CA ASP A 146 -0.41 -17.80 -11.36
C ASP A 146 -0.34 -19.20 -10.74
N LYS A 147 -1.51 -19.71 -10.33
CA LYS A 147 -1.67 -21.00 -9.62
C LYS A 147 -0.74 -21.13 -8.40
N ASP A 148 -0.02 -22.25 -8.32
CA ASP A 148 0.89 -22.60 -7.22
C ASP A 148 2.33 -22.14 -7.45
N ARG A 149 2.60 -21.40 -8.54
CA ARG A 149 3.96 -20.96 -8.88
C ARG A 149 4.61 -20.12 -7.78
N ALA A 150 3.85 -19.25 -7.13
CA ALA A 150 4.36 -18.45 -6.02
C ALA A 150 4.67 -19.28 -4.76
N LEU A 151 4.05 -20.46 -4.59
CA LEU A 151 4.37 -21.39 -3.51
C LEU A 151 5.72 -22.04 -3.77
N VAL A 152 5.92 -22.54 -4.99
CA VAL A 152 7.17 -23.18 -5.43
C VAL A 152 8.32 -22.18 -5.36
N ASP A 153 8.15 -20.99 -5.95
CA ASP A 153 9.16 -19.94 -5.94
C ASP A 153 9.55 -19.53 -4.51
N PHE A 154 8.58 -19.47 -3.58
CA PHE A 154 8.86 -19.18 -2.17
C PHE A 154 9.70 -20.28 -1.51
N ILE A 155 9.35 -21.55 -1.73
CA ILE A 155 10.04 -22.69 -1.13
C ILE A 155 11.48 -22.80 -1.66
N ASP A 156 11.66 -22.65 -2.98
CA ASP A 156 12.96 -22.65 -3.65
C ASP A 156 13.86 -21.53 -3.12
N CYS A 157 13.30 -20.33 -2.99
CA CYS A 157 13.98 -19.20 -2.42
C CYS A 157 14.49 -19.46 -0.99
N VAL A 158 13.59 -19.97 -0.13
CA VAL A 158 13.89 -20.22 1.28
C VAL A 158 14.88 -21.37 1.48
N SER A 159 15.03 -22.26 0.50
CA SER A 159 15.97 -23.39 0.55
C SER A 159 17.43 -22.93 0.79
N THR A 160 17.76 -21.69 0.40
CA THR A 160 19.07 -21.09 0.61
C THR A 160 19.44 -20.94 2.10
N TRP A 161 18.43 -20.73 2.96
CA TRP A 161 18.62 -20.56 4.41
C TRP A 161 18.21 -21.80 5.20
N GLU A 162 17.11 -22.46 4.81
CA GLU A 162 16.56 -23.61 5.55
C GLU A 162 16.24 -24.79 4.61
N PRO A 163 17.27 -25.48 4.08
CA PRO A 163 17.09 -26.55 3.09
C PRO A 163 16.16 -27.68 3.57
N THR A 164 16.31 -28.09 4.83
CA THR A 164 15.53 -29.21 5.40
C THR A 164 14.04 -28.90 5.51
N TRP A 165 13.69 -27.65 5.79
CA TRP A 165 12.30 -27.22 5.82
C TRP A 165 11.73 -27.12 4.41
N SER A 166 12.49 -26.57 3.46
CA SER A 166 12.06 -26.42 2.07
C SER A 166 11.77 -27.76 1.41
N ILE A 167 12.63 -28.77 1.56
CA ILE A 167 12.41 -30.11 0.99
C ILE A 167 11.08 -30.69 1.48
N SER A 168 10.88 -30.73 2.81
CA SER A 168 9.65 -31.28 3.39
C SER A 168 8.37 -30.55 2.95
N LYS A 169 8.45 -29.24 2.72
CA LYS A 169 7.31 -28.45 2.25
C LYS A 169 7.10 -28.56 0.75
N MET A 170 8.16 -28.76 -0.03
CA MET A 170 8.06 -29.03 -1.45
C MET A 170 7.35 -30.37 -1.70
N ASP A 171 7.74 -31.42 -0.98
CA ASP A 171 7.07 -32.74 -1.06
C ASP A 171 5.57 -32.63 -0.74
N GLN A 172 5.21 -31.88 0.32
CA GLN A 172 3.81 -31.63 0.68
C GLN A 172 3.02 -30.86 -0.39
N VAL A 173 3.68 -29.99 -1.16
CA VAL A 173 3.03 -29.24 -2.25
C VAL A 173 2.89 -30.10 -3.50
N LEU A 174 3.87 -30.95 -3.80
CA LEU A 174 3.84 -31.86 -4.95
C LEU A 174 2.85 -33.02 -4.75
N ASP A 175 2.74 -33.54 -3.53
CA ASP A 175 1.84 -34.64 -3.18
C ASP A 175 0.38 -34.18 -2.93
N ALA A 176 0.13 -32.87 -2.90
CA ALA A 176 -1.21 -32.34 -2.68
C ALA A 176 -2.06 -32.41 -3.96
N GLU A 177 -3.27 -32.95 -3.83
CA GLU A 177 -4.30 -32.84 -4.87
C GLU A 177 -4.72 -31.38 -5.09
N GLU A 178 -5.19 -31.05 -6.30
CA GLU A 178 -5.66 -29.70 -6.66
C GLU A 178 -6.65 -29.16 -5.61
N GLY A 179 -6.28 -28.03 -4.98
CA GLY A 179 -7.11 -27.37 -3.96
C GLY A 179 -6.86 -27.80 -2.50
N LYS A 180 -6.03 -28.82 -2.23
CA LYS A 180 -5.58 -29.18 -0.87
C LYS A 180 -4.18 -28.66 -0.54
N ALA A 181 -3.49 -28.05 -1.50
CA ALA A 181 -2.19 -27.45 -1.29
C ALA A 181 -2.25 -26.32 -0.24
N PRO A 182 -1.23 -26.19 0.63
CA PRO A 182 -1.17 -25.12 1.60
C PRO A 182 -1.10 -23.76 0.92
N SER A 183 -1.81 -22.77 1.46
CA SER A 183 -1.75 -21.42 0.89
C SER A 183 -0.37 -20.79 1.12
N LEU A 184 -0.02 -19.80 0.30
CA LEU A 184 1.23 -19.04 0.47
C LEU A 184 1.33 -18.43 1.87
N GLY A 185 0.21 -17.96 2.41
CA GLY A 185 0.13 -17.42 3.76
C GLY A 185 0.45 -18.46 4.83
N ASP A 186 0.00 -19.71 4.65
CA ASP A 186 0.25 -20.79 5.60
C ASP A 186 1.72 -21.24 5.56
N LEU A 187 2.32 -21.30 4.37
CA LEU A 187 3.76 -21.56 4.21
C LEU A 187 4.61 -20.48 4.89
N ILE A 188 4.29 -19.20 4.67
CA ILE A 188 4.99 -18.08 5.32
C ILE A 188 4.85 -18.14 6.84
N LYS A 189 3.64 -18.38 7.37
CA LYS A 189 3.42 -18.54 8.81
C LYS A 189 4.20 -19.71 9.38
N SER A 190 4.20 -20.85 8.70
CA SER A 190 4.96 -22.05 9.11
C SER A 190 6.45 -21.74 9.19
N PHE A 191 7.01 -21.08 8.18
CA PHE A 191 8.41 -20.69 8.13
C PHE A 191 8.78 -19.73 9.28
N GLN A 192 7.99 -18.67 9.47
CA GLN A 192 8.21 -17.70 10.56
C GLN A 192 8.11 -18.35 11.94
N THR A 193 7.16 -19.26 12.14
CA THR A 193 6.97 -19.98 13.41
C THR A 193 8.19 -20.84 13.74
N ARG A 194 8.67 -21.62 12.76
CA ARG A 194 9.88 -22.43 12.91
C ARG A 194 11.09 -21.57 13.25
N ARG A 195 11.25 -20.42 12.58
CA ARG A 195 12.38 -19.53 12.83
C ARG A 195 12.32 -18.85 14.21
N ARG A 196 11.13 -18.45 14.67
CA ARG A 196 10.91 -17.98 16.05
C ARG A 196 11.28 -19.06 17.07
N TYR A 197 10.89 -20.30 16.81
CA TYR A 197 11.23 -21.44 17.67
C TYR A 197 12.75 -21.69 17.74
N HIS A 198 13.45 -21.72 16.59
CA HIS A 198 14.91 -21.86 16.57
C HIS A 198 15.61 -20.69 17.25
N SER A 199 15.11 -19.46 17.06
CA SER A 199 15.64 -18.28 17.74
C SER A 199 15.44 -18.37 19.26
N ALA A 200 14.25 -18.78 19.73
CA ALA A 200 13.96 -18.95 21.14
C ALA A 200 14.84 -20.04 21.77
N LYS A 201 15.04 -21.17 21.07
CA LYS A 201 15.99 -22.22 21.50
C LYS A 201 17.43 -21.73 21.57
N LYS A 202 17.87 -20.90 20.62
CA LYS A 202 19.21 -20.31 20.65
C LYS A 202 19.39 -19.35 21.82
N THR A 203 18.39 -18.52 22.10
CA THR A 203 18.39 -17.63 23.27
C THR A 203 18.42 -18.43 24.57
N LEU A 204 17.64 -19.51 24.67
CA LEU A 204 17.66 -20.42 25.81
C LEU A 204 19.03 -21.10 25.96
N GLY A 205 19.64 -21.58 24.87
CA GLY A 205 20.98 -22.16 24.90
C GLY A 205 22.08 -21.14 25.25
N THR A 206 21.87 -19.85 24.99
CA THR A 206 22.78 -18.77 25.42
C THR A 206 22.57 -18.40 26.88
N ALA A 207 21.33 -18.45 27.37
CA ALA A 207 20.98 -18.20 28.77
C ALA A 207 21.35 -19.35 29.71
N LEU A 208 21.31 -20.60 29.22
CA LEU A 208 21.73 -21.81 29.92
C LEU A 208 23.19 -22.19 29.64
N GLY A 209 23.83 -21.57 28.64
CA GLY A 209 25.25 -21.72 28.38
C GLY A 209 26.02 -21.14 29.56
N ALA A 210 26.79 -22.00 30.25
CA ALA A 210 27.61 -21.65 31.40
C ALA A 210 28.30 -20.29 31.21
N LYS A 211 28.17 -19.41 32.21
CA LYS A 211 28.96 -18.17 32.29
C LYS A 211 30.41 -18.54 32.03
N LYS A 212 30.98 -18.13 30.89
CA LYS A 212 32.40 -18.36 30.63
C LYS A 212 33.18 -17.78 31.82
N PRO A 213 34.05 -18.56 32.48
CA PRO A 213 34.86 -18.02 33.57
C PRO A 213 35.60 -16.78 33.05
N CYS A 214 35.71 -15.77 33.92
CA CYS A 214 36.33 -14.49 33.59
C CYS A 214 37.63 -14.70 32.80
N HIS A 215 37.82 -13.98 31.69
CA HIS A 215 39.02 -14.15 30.87
C HIS A 215 40.30 -13.74 31.61
N LEU A 216 40.16 -12.98 32.71
CA LEU A 216 41.29 -12.52 33.51
C LEU A 216 41.65 -13.59 34.54
N LYS A 217 42.94 -13.93 34.62
CA LYS A 217 43.47 -14.77 35.71
C LYS A 217 43.11 -14.12 37.05
N CYS A 218 42.58 -14.91 37.98
CA CYS A 218 42.33 -14.46 39.34
C CYS A 218 43.67 -14.18 40.07
N VAL A 219 43.62 -13.52 41.23
CA VAL A 219 44.79 -13.21 42.07
C VAL A 219 45.53 -14.47 42.51
N CYS A 220 44.82 -15.58 42.72
CA CYS A 220 45.37 -16.92 42.98
C CYS A 220 46.00 -17.59 41.73
N ARG A 221 46.01 -16.90 40.58
CA ARG A 221 46.53 -17.33 39.27
C ARG A 221 45.73 -18.41 38.54
N GLU A 222 44.58 -18.83 39.08
CA GLU A 222 43.65 -19.74 38.42
C GLU A 222 42.51 -19.00 37.69
N TYR A 223 41.77 -19.73 36.85
CA TYR A 223 40.64 -19.20 36.06
C TYR A 223 39.31 -19.55 36.70
N HIS A 224 38.78 -18.63 37.49
CA HIS A 224 37.43 -18.70 38.07
C HIS A 224 36.92 -17.29 38.37
N TRP A 225 35.67 -17.17 38.83
CA TRP A 225 35.12 -15.89 39.28
C TRP A 225 35.78 -15.46 40.60
N TRP A 226 35.98 -14.16 40.81
CA TRP A 226 36.56 -13.65 42.06
C TRP A 226 35.69 -14.00 43.28
N SER A 227 34.37 -14.07 43.10
CA SER A 227 33.41 -14.52 44.11
C SER A 227 33.50 -16.00 44.47
N GLU A 228 34.24 -16.80 43.71
CA GLU A 228 34.46 -18.23 43.93
C GLU A 228 35.93 -18.51 44.31
N CYS A 229 36.73 -17.47 44.55
CA CYS A 229 38.13 -17.59 44.92
C CYS A 229 38.27 -18.00 46.39
N PRO A 230 38.89 -19.15 46.71
CA PRO A 230 39.18 -19.52 48.10
C PRO A 230 40.05 -18.47 48.80
N TYR A 231 40.98 -17.85 48.06
CA TYR A 231 41.92 -16.86 48.58
C TYR A 231 41.33 -15.48 48.90
N LEU A 232 40.12 -15.17 48.41
CA LEU A 232 39.45 -13.88 48.64
C LEU A 232 38.23 -13.98 49.56
N ASN A 233 37.76 -15.21 49.84
CA ASN A 233 36.55 -15.48 50.61
C ASN A 233 36.83 -16.25 51.92
N GLU A 234 38.11 -16.45 52.27
CA GLU A 234 38.56 -16.73 53.65
C GLU A 234 38.80 -15.41 54.39
#